data_AF-A0A1G6HCJ6-F1
#
_entry.id   AF-A0A1G6HCJ6-F1
#
_cell.length_a   1.000
_cell.length_b   1.000
_cell.length_c   1.000
_cell.angle_alpha   90.00
_cell.angle_beta   90.00
_cell.angle_gamma   90.00
#
_symmetry.space_group_name_H-M   'P 1'
#
loop_
_entity.id
_entity.type
_entity.pdbx_description
1 polymer ?
#
loop_
_entity_poly.entity_id
_entity_poly.type
_entity_poly.pdbx_seq_one_letter_code
_entity_poly.pdbx_strand_id
1 'polypeptide(L)'
;AVQADGTVSQPSYSVGGSSYNNVGGAISAVDGKLTGLDGRVGNLESAFAQTNQQMNKLRNETNAGIAGAMAVGNLPQPTEAGKSMVSAGISGYRGEGAVAVGVSAITDSNKYVWKMGATADTRSNISGAMSVGYQW
;
A
#
# COMPACT_ATOMS: atom_id res chain seq x y z
N ALA A 1 29.95 27.38 45.75
CA ALA A 1 30.16 28.02 47.07
C ALA A 1 31.62 27.84 47.47
N VAL A 2 32.17 28.71 48.31
CA VAL A 2 33.50 28.48 48.90
C VAL A 2 33.32 27.50 50.07
N GLN A 3 34.14 26.47 50.12
CA GLN A 3 34.14 25.43 51.16
C GLN A 3 34.93 25.90 52.39
N ALA A 4 34.74 25.23 53.53
CA ALA A 4 35.41 25.56 54.79
C ALA A 4 36.96 25.42 54.71
N ASP A 5 37.47 24.67 53.72
CA ASP A 5 38.89 24.48 53.43
C ASP A 5 39.49 25.54 52.47
N GLY A 6 38.70 26.55 52.09
CA GLY A 6 39.11 27.62 51.17
C GLY A 6 39.03 27.27 49.68
N THR A 7 38.61 26.05 49.32
CA THR A 7 38.41 25.68 47.90
C THR A 7 37.06 26.15 47.37
N VAL A 8 36.96 26.33 46.05
CA VAL A 8 35.70 26.66 45.37
C VAL A 8 35.04 25.36 44.89
N SER A 9 33.79 25.09 45.28
CA SER A 9 33.03 23.98 44.69
C SER A 9 32.86 24.20 43.18
N GLN A 10 33.15 23.16 42.40
CA GLN A 10 32.94 23.20 40.96
C GLN A 10 31.45 23.44 40.65
N PRO A 11 31.13 24.19 39.57
CA PRO A 11 29.78 24.26 39.05
C PRO A 11 29.25 22.85 38.73
N SER A 12 27.94 22.64 38.87
CA SER A 12 27.29 21.40 38.47
C SER A 12 26.12 21.69 37.53
N TYR A 13 26.02 20.93 36.44
CA TYR A 13 24.99 21.03 35.40
C TYR A 13 24.27 19.69 35.28
N SER A 14 22.94 19.68 35.32
CA SER A 14 22.15 18.48 35.05
C SER A 14 21.64 18.54 33.60
N VAL A 15 22.08 17.59 32.77
CA VAL A 15 21.64 17.47 31.37
C VAL A 15 21.18 16.06 31.12
N GLY A 16 19.91 15.91 30.76
CA GLY A 16 19.37 14.62 30.34
C GLY A 16 19.45 13.53 31.40
N GLY A 17 19.41 13.89 32.69
CA GLY A 17 19.50 12.98 33.83
C GLY A 17 20.92 12.71 34.33
N SER A 18 21.95 13.27 33.69
CA SER A 18 23.36 13.14 34.11
C SER A 18 23.93 14.47 34.62
N SER A 19 24.79 14.41 35.63
CA SER A 19 25.48 15.57 36.19
C SER A 19 26.85 15.77 35.55
N TYR A 20 27.16 17.01 35.18
CA TYR A 20 28.43 17.43 34.59
C TYR A 20 29.03 18.54 35.46
N ASN A 21 30.34 18.52 35.65
CA ASN A 21 31.06 19.53 36.46
C ASN A 21 31.66 20.67 35.63
N ASN A 22 31.42 20.66 34.32
CA ASN A 22 31.86 21.69 33.39
C ASN A 22 30.85 21.88 32.26
N VAL A 23 30.80 23.10 31.69
CA VAL A 23 29.87 23.47 30.62
C VAL A 23 30.13 22.67 29.34
N GLY A 24 31.39 22.40 29.02
CA GLY A 24 31.77 21.69 27.78
C GLY A 24 31.15 20.29 27.70
N GLY A 25 31.31 19.48 28.75
CA GLY A 25 30.73 18.13 28.80
C GLY A 25 29.20 18.13 28.76
N ALA A 26 28.57 19.09 29.43
CA ALA A 26 27.12 19.27 29.39
C ALA A 26 26.62 19.60 27.97
N ILE A 27 27.30 20.50 27.25
CA ILE A 27 26.98 20.87 25.86
C ILE A 27 27.22 19.69 24.92
N SER A 28 28.34 18.98 25.04
CA SER A 28 28.62 17.79 24.22
C SER A 28 27.55 16.70 24.40
N ALA A 29 26.99 16.56 25.61
CA ALA A 29 25.89 15.63 25.85
C ALA A 29 24.58 16.06 25.16
N VAL A 30 24.28 17.36 25.12
CA VAL A 30 23.15 17.90 24.32
C VAL A 30 23.40 17.67 22.84
N ASP A 31 24.61 17.98 22.36
CA ASP A 31 25.01 17.83 20.96
C ASP A 31 24.85 16.39 20.47
N GLY A 32 25.34 15.40 21.23
CA GLY A 32 25.15 13.99 20.87
C GLY A 32 23.66 13.56 20.81
N LYS A 33 22.82 14.08 21.70
CA LYS A 33 21.36 13.85 21.63
C LYS A 33 20.73 14.54 20.42
N LEU A 34 21.21 15.74 20.06
CA LEU A 34 20.76 16.48 18.89
C LEU A 34 21.15 15.75 17.60
N THR A 35 22.40 15.27 17.47
CA THR A 35 22.83 14.42 16.36
C THR A 35 21.98 13.15 16.25
N GLY A 36 21.68 12.51 17.39
CA GLY A 36 20.81 11.34 17.42
C GLY A 36 19.37 11.65 16.98
N LEU A 37 18.83 12.82 17.35
CA LEU A 37 17.52 13.26 16.91
C LEU A 37 17.50 13.57 15.41
N ASP A 38 18.53 14.24 14.90
CA ASP A 38 18.70 14.56 13.48
C ASP A 38 18.66 13.30 12.61
N GLY A 39 19.42 12.27 12.98
CA GLY A 39 19.37 10.97 12.29
C GLY A 39 17.99 10.29 12.33
N ARG A 40 17.27 10.39 13.47
CA ARG A 40 15.91 9.86 13.58
C ARG A 40 14.92 10.62 12.70
N VAL A 41 15.07 11.95 12.58
CA VAL A 41 14.23 12.78 11.70
C VAL A 41 14.50 12.42 10.24
N GLY A 42 15.75 12.31 9.80
CA GLY A 42 16.07 11.90 8.42
C GLY A 42 15.52 10.52 8.06
N ASN A 43 15.52 9.58 9.01
CA ASN A 43 14.89 8.27 8.82
C ASN A 43 13.36 8.37 8.69
N LEU A 44 12.71 9.23 9.48
CA LEU A 44 11.26 9.47 9.40
C LEU A 44 10.87 10.14 8.08
N GLU A 45 11.63 11.13 7.63
CA GLU A 45 11.41 11.79 6.34
C GLU A 45 11.49 10.79 5.18
N SER A 46 12.50 9.91 5.21
CA SER A 46 12.67 8.84 4.22
C SER A 46 11.51 7.84 4.23
N ALA A 47 11.10 7.39 5.42
CA ALA A 47 9.97 6.48 5.58
C ALA A 47 8.65 7.12 5.10
N PHE A 48 8.46 8.42 5.37
CA PHE A 48 7.28 9.15 4.92
C PHE A 48 7.25 9.29 3.40
N ALA A 49 8.38 9.61 2.76
CA ALA A 49 8.49 9.68 1.31
C ALA A 49 8.17 8.32 0.65
N GLN A 50 8.70 7.23 1.18
CA GLN A 50 8.41 5.87 0.70
C GLN A 50 6.93 5.51 0.88
N THR A 51 6.35 5.84 2.04
CA THR A 51 4.92 5.61 2.31
C THR A 51 4.05 6.37 1.32
N ASN A 52 4.37 7.63 1.03
CA ASN A 52 3.61 8.43 0.06
C ASN A 52 3.68 7.85 -1.36
N GLN A 53 4.85 7.34 -1.76
CA GLN A 53 5.01 6.63 -3.04
C GLN A 53 4.22 5.32 -3.07
N GLN A 54 4.25 4.53 -1.99
CA GLN A 54 3.49 3.29 -1.86
C GLN A 54 1.98 3.54 -1.88
N MET A 55 1.50 4.61 -1.24
CA MET A 55 0.09 5.00 -1.26
C MET A 55 -0.38 5.34 -2.68
N ASN A 56 0.41 6.08 -3.45
CA ASN A 56 0.10 6.37 -4.85
C ASN A 56 0.09 5.10 -5.71
N LYS A 57 1.06 4.21 -5.50
CA LYS A 57 1.11 2.91 -6.18
C LYS A 57 -0.11 2.05 -5.85
N LEU A 58 -0.45 1.91 -4.57
CA LEU A 58 -1.61 1.17 -4.10
C LEU A 58 -2.91 1.72 -4.69
N ARG A 59 -3.07 3.05 -4.73
CA ARG A 59 -4.25 3.69 -5.32
C ARG A 59 -4.39 3.32 -6.79
N ASN A 60 -3.30 3.36 -7.54
CA ASN A 60 -3.31 3.04 -8.96
C ASN A 60 -3.52 1.54 -9.21
N GLU A 61 -2.88 0.66 -8.44
CA GLU A 61 -3.12 -0.80 -8.51
C GLU A 61 -4.58 -1.15 -8.17
N THR A 62 -5.14 -0.50 -7.15
CA THR A 62 -6.56 -0.68 -6.78
C THR A 62 -7.48 -0.23 -7.91
N ASN A 63 -7.23 0.94 -8.50
CA ASN A 63 -8.04 1.44 -9.62
C ASN A 63 -7.96 0.51 -10.85
N ALA A 64 -6.77 -0.03 -11.15
CA ALA A 64 -6.55 -0.98 -12.24
C ALA A 64 -7.24 -2.33 -11.97
N GLY A 65 -7.22 -2.80 -10.72
CA GLY A 65 -7.97 -3.98 -10.29
C GLY A 65 -9.49 -3.81 -10.40
N ILE A 66 -10.02 -2.62 -10.06
CA ILE A 66 -11.45 -2.29 -10.28
C ILE A 66 -11.79 -2.31 -11.78
N ALA A 67 -10.90 -1.77 -12.63
CA ALA A 67 -11.06 -1.90 -14.07
C ALA A 67 -11.08 -3.39 -14.47
N GLY A 68 -10.17 -4.22 -13.99
CA GLY A 68 -10.20 -5.68 -14.22
C GLY A 68 -11.55 -6.31 -13.86
N ALA A 69 -12.07 -6.00 -12.67
CA ALA A 69 -13.37 -6.48 -12.22
C ALA A 69 -14.53 -6.03 -13.13
N MET A 70 -14.53 -4.76 -13.58
CA MET A 70 -15.53 -4.26 -14.52
C MET A 70 -15.40 -4.90 -15.91
N ALA A 71 -14.17 -5.16 -16.36
CA ALA A 71 -13.94 -5.78 -17.66
C ALA A 71 -14.50 -7.21 -17.72
N VAL A 72 -14.25 -8.04 -16.69
CA VAL A 72 -14.85 -9.39 -16.60
C VAL A 72 -16.35 -9.32 -16.30
N GLY A 73 -16.78 -8.39 -15.45
CA GLY A 73 -18.19 -8.22 -15.09
C GLY A 73 -19.10 -7.87 -16.27
N ASN A 74 -18.56 -7.18 -17.28
CA ASN A 74 -19.29 -6.81 -18.50
C ASN A 74 -19.15 -7.83 -19.65
N LEU A 75 -18.45 -8.96 -19.46
CA LEU A 75 -18.32 -9.96 -20.51
C LEU A 75 -19.69 -10.57 -20.87
N PRO A 76 -20.07 -10.57 -22.16
CA PRO A 76 -21.30 -11.20 -22.61
C PRO A 76 -21.35 -12.69 -22.27
N GLN A 77 -22.57 -13.19 -22.09
CA GLN A 77 -22.85 -14.62 -21.90
C GLN A 77 -23.79 -15.12 -23.01
N PRO A 78 -23.78 -16.42 -23.34
CA PRO A 78 -24.79 -16.99 -24.22
C PRO A 78 -26.16 -16.92 -23.53
N THR A 79 -27.21 -16.84 -24.37
CA THR A 79 -28.62 -16.80 -23.95
C THR A 79 -29.39 -18.05 -24.36
N GLU A 80 -28.78 -18.96 -25.13
CA GLU A 80 -29.40 -20.18 -25.63
C GLU A 80 -28.81 -21.42 -24.94
N ALA A 81 -29.67 -22.42 -24.73
CA ALA A 81 -29.30 -23.70 -24.13
C ALA A 81 -28.28 -24.47 -24.98
N GLY A 82 -27.32 -25.10 -24.30
CA GLY A 82 -26.24 -25.88 -24.94
C GLY A 82 -25.19 -25.04 -25.68
N LYS A 83 -25.28 -23.71 -25.63
CA LYS A 83 -24.29 -22.82 -26.27
C LYS A 83 -23.17 -22.44 -25.33
N SER A 84 -21.99 -22.36 -25.92
CA SER A 84 -20.77 -21.79 -25.33
C SER A 84 -20.43 -20.48 -26.03
N MET A 85 -19.79 -19.57 -25.30
CA MET A 85 -19.36 -18.26 -25.80
C MET A 85 -17.93 -17.98 -25.37
N VAL A 86 -17.14 -17.42 -26.29
CA VAL A 86 -15.89 -16.73 -25.98
C VAL A 86 -16.17 -15.23 -26.04
N SER A 87 -15.66 -14.51 -25.06
CA SER A 87 -15.93 -13.08 -24.88
C SER A 87 -14.62 -12.35 -24.61
N ALA A 88 -14.56 -11.08 -25.01
CA ALA A 88 -13.49 -10.17 -24.69
C ALA A 88 -14.07 -8.80 -24.33
N GLY A 89 -13.40 -8.07 -23.46
CA GLY A 89 -13.87 -6.79 -22.95
C GLY A 89 -12.73 -5.87 -22.57
N ILE A 90 -13.02 -4.58 -22.50
CA ILE A 90 -12.11 -3.55 -22.01
C ILE A 90 -12.85 -2.68 -21.01
N SER A 91 -12.12 -2.03 -20.11
CA SER A 91 -12.72 -1.08 -19.16
C SER A 91 -11.72 -0.02 -18.74
N GLY A 92 -12.23 1.09 -18.20
CA GLY A 92 -11.43 2.16 -17.63
C GLY A 92 -12.01 2.65 -16.30
N TYR A 93 -11.15 2.92 -15.32
CA TYR A 93 -11.53 3.45 -14.01
C TYR A 93 -10.46 4.39 -13.45
N ARG A 94 -10.84 5.64 -13.15
CA ARG A 94 -9.96 6.64 -12.49
C ARG A 94 -8.54 6.74 -13.08
N GLY A 95 -8.42 6.68 -14.41
CA GLY A 95 -7.15 6.81 -15.14
C GLY A 95 -6.40 5.50 -15.40
N GLU A 96 -6.92 4.37 -14.91
CA GLU A 96 -6.42 3.02 -15.21
C GLU A 96 -7.35 2.29 -16.16
N GLY A 97 -6.84 1.23 -16.81
CA GLY A 97 -7.63 0.39 -17.68
C GLY A 97 -7.34 -1.09 -17.51
N ALA A 98 -8.24 -1.92 -18.03
CA ALA A 98 -8.01 -3.36 -18.07
C ALA A 98 -8.67 -3.98 -19.29
N VAL A 99 -8.07 -5.07 -19.76
CA VAL A 99 -8.62 -5.95 -20.79
C VAL A 99 -9.02 -7.28 -20.14
N ALA A 100 -10.08 -7.90 -20.65
CA ALA A 100 -10.60 -9.16 -20.18
C ALA A 100 -10.87 -10.12 -21.34
N VAL A 101 -10.69 -11.41 -21.06
CA VAL A 101 -11.16 -12.50 -21.90
C VAL A 101 -11.90 -13.49 -21.02
N GLY A 102 -12.93 -14.14 -21.56
CA GLY A 102 -13.68 -15.12 -20.79
C GLY A 102 -14.48 -16.09 -21.63
N VAL A 103 -14.87 -17.16 -20.97
CA VAL A 103 -15.69 -18.23 -21.52
C VAL A 103 -16.93 -18.42 -20.65
N SER A 104 -18.05 -18.71 -21.28
CA SER A 104 -19.29 -19.01 -20.57
C SER A 104 -20.13 -19.99 -21.35
N ALA A 105 -20.96 -20.77 -20.66
CA ALA A 105 -21.89 -21.69 -21.31
C ALA A 105 -23.18 -21.89 -20.51
N ILE A 106 -24.24 -22.26 -21.22
CA ILE A 106 -25.51 -22.72 -20.66
C ILE A 106 -25.64 -24.21 -20.96
N THR A 107 -25.99 -25.00 -19.96
CA THR A 107 -26.28 -26.44 -20.12
C THR A 107 -27.45 -26.70 -21.09
N ASP A 108 -27.47 -27.86 -21.74
CA ASP A 108 -28.54 -28.27 -22.67
C ASP A 108 -29.93 -28.26 -22.01
N SER A 109 -29.99 -28.52 -20.70
CA SER A 109 -31.23 -28.44 -19.93
C SER A 109 -31.73 -27.01 -19.68
N ASN A 110 -30.99 -25.98 -20.12
CA ASN A 110 -31.23 -24.56 -19.85
C ASN A 110 -31.35 -24.20 -18.36
N LYS A 111 -30.85 -25.06 -17.45
CA LYS A 111 -31.02 -24.88 -16.00
C LYS A 111 -29.78 -24.31 -15.33
N TYR A 112 -28.59 -24.61 -15.85
CA TYR A 112 -27.33 -24.14 -15.28
C TYR A 112 -26.57 -23.26 -16.28
N VAL A 113 -26.01 -22.18 -15.76
CA VAL A 113 -25.14 -21.23 -16.48
C VAL A 113 -23.83 -21.11 -15.72
N TRP A 114 -22.69 -21.11 -16.40
CA TRP A 114 -21.40 -20.83 -15.77
C TRP A 114 -20.57 -19.84 -16.60
N LYS A 115 -19.70 -19.10 -15.93
CA LYS A 115 -18.80 -18.13 -16.53
C LYS A 115 -17.43 -18.21 -15.88
N MET A 116 -16.40 -17.99 -16.67
CA MET A 116 -15.02 -17.84 -16.22
C MET A 116 -14.37 -16.74 -17.03
N GLY A 117 -13.54 -15.92 -16.40
CA GLY A 117 -12.84 -14.83 -17.07
C GLY A 117 -11.50 -14.53 -16.42
N ALA A 118 -10.59 -13.99 -17.22
CA ALA A 118 -9.29 -13.49 -16.79
C ALA A 118 -9.07 -12.07 -17.32
N THR A 119 -8.32 -11.27 -16.58
CA THR A 119 -7.98 -9.89 -16.95
C THR A 119 -6.50 -9.62 -16.88
N ALA A 120 -6.05 -8.66 -17.69
CA ALA A 120 -4.78 -7.98 -17.50
C ALA A 120 -5.04 -6.46 -17.45
N ASP A 121 -4.39 -5.77 -16.51
CA ASP A 121 -4.58 -4.34 -16.30
C ASP A 121 -3.35 -3.49 -16.68
N THR A 122 -3.52 -2.16 -16.71
CA THR A 122 -2.44 -1.19 -17.02
C THR A 122 -1.30 -1.19 -16.00
N ARG A 123 -1.47 -1.86 -14.86
CA ARG A 123 -0.46 -2.04 -13.82
C ARG A 123 0.23 -3.40 -13.87
N SER A 124 0.03 -4.14 -14.98
CA SER A 124 0.61 -5.46 -15.24
C SER A 124 0.14 -6.54 -14.25
N ASN A 125 -0.99 -6.34 -13.57
CA ASN A 125 -1.58 -7.39 -12.75
C ASN A 125 -2.52 -8.25 -13.59
N ILE A 126 -2.56 -9.54 -13.27
CA ILE A 126 -3.48 -10.50 -13.86
C ILE A 126 -4.44 -10.96 -12.77
N SER A 127 -5.74 -11.01 -13.08
CA SER A 127 -6.77 -11.50 -12.17
C SER A 127 -7.73 -12.44 -12.88
N GLY A 128 -8.50 -13.23 -12.13
CA GLY A 128 -9.50 -14.13 -12.70
C GLY A 128 -10.70 -14.31 -11.79
N ALA A 129 -11.84 -14.64 -12.39
CA ALA A 129 -13.09 -14.87 -11.68
C ALA A 129 -13.89 -16.00 -12.34
N MET A 130 -14.70 -16.69 -11.55
CA MET A 130 -15.63 -17.70 -12.04
C MET A 130 -16.96 -17.61 -11.28
N SER A 131 -18.05 -17.99 -11.95
CA SER A 131 -19.39 -18.01 -11.36
C SER A 131 -20.27 -19.10 -11.98
N VAL A 132 -21.30 -19.50 -11.23
CA VAL A 132 -22.34 -20.44 -11.66
C VAL A 132 -23.70 -19.92 -11.20
N GLY A 133 -24.74 -20.17 -11.99
CA GLY A 133 -26.13 -19.81 -11.70
C GLY A 133 -27.08 -20.93 -12.08
N TYR A 134 -28.21 -21.01 -11.37
CA TYR A 134 -29.31 -21.92 -11.64
C TYR A 134 -30.58 -21.11 -11.95
N GLN A 135 -31.33 -21.53 -12.97
CA GLN A 135 -32.61 -20.93 -13.36
C GLN A 135 -33.68 -22.01 -13.51
N TRP A 136 -34.92 -21.67 -13.16
CA TRP A 136 -36.10 -22.56 -13.18
C TRP A 136 -37.26 -21.95 -13.96
#